data_AF-B2KD14-F1
#
_entry.id   AF-B2KD14-F1
#
_cell.length_a   1.000
_cell.length_b   1.000
_cell.length_c   1.000
_cell.angle_alpha   90.00
_cell.angle_beta   90.00
_cell.angle_gamma   90.00
#
_symmetry.space_group_name_H-M   'P 1'
#
loop_
_entity.id
_entity.type
_entity.pdbx_description
1 polymer ?
#
loop_
_entity_poly.entity_id
_entity_poly.type
_entity_poly.pdbx_seq_one_letter_code
_entity_poly.pdbx_strand_id
1 'polypeptide(L)'
;MNYGDIISYLQMCTEEQISLQRGMYFRLNNKYSIFLMSVRTGAPYHDLFEENGRILIYEGHDIPKTKDLKKNPKELDQPQYTENGKLTQNGKFYKAAIDYKNNLNEPEVVKIYEKIKDGIWSYTGFFKLVDAWTQKSNKRSVFKFKLEIIDEPTNSKTLKKEIIHSRLIPTIVKRHVWERDKGQCVQCGNKTNLHFDHNIPFSKGGSSITAKNIQLLCAKCNLSKHDKII
;
A
#
# COMPACT_ATOMS: atom_id res chain seq x y z
N MET A 1 -4.38 4.51 12.87
CA MET A 1 -3.08 3.97 12.39
C MET A 1 -2.25 5.11 11.88
N ASN A 2 -0.94 5.05 12.10
CA ASN A 2 0.03 5.98 11.55
C ASN A 2 0.75 5.34 10.36
N TYR A 3 1.23 6.17 9.46
CA TYR A 3 2.05 5.75 8.34
C TYR A 3 3.19 4.81 8.78
N GLY A 4 3.31 3.65 8.15
CA GLY A 4 4.36 2.67 8.43
C GLY A 4 4.05 1.70 9.58
N ASP A 5 2.91 1.83 10.26
CA ASP A 5 2.47 0.88 11.30
C ASP A 5 2.50 -0.55 10.77
N ILE A 6 3.00 -1.48 11.59
CA ILE A 6 3.02 -2.91 11.28
C ILE A 6 1.80 -3.58 11.88
N ILE A 7 1.04 -4.27 11.04
CA ILE A 7 -0.30 -4.72 11.35
C ILE A 7 -0.46 -6.17 10.90
N SER A 8 -1.00 -7.01 11.77
CA SER A 8 -1.37 -8.38 11.40
C SER A 8 -2.59 -8.39 10.48
N TYR A 9 -2.78 -9.46 9.72
CA TYR A 9 -4.01 -9.65 8.92
C TYR A 9 -5.28 -9.49 9.77
N LEU A 10 -5.29 -10.03 10.99
CA LEU A 10 -6.44 -9.94 11.89
C LEU A 10 -6.73 -8.48 12.30
N GLN A 11 -5.70 -7.73 12.69
CA GLN A 11 -5.86 -6.31 13.04
C GLN A 11 -6.35 -5.48 11.86
N MET A 12 -5.86 -5.76 10.64
CA MET A 12 -6.35 -5.11 9.42
C MET A 12 -7.84 -5.40 9.18
N CYS A 13 -8.28 -6.65 9.37
CA CYS A 13 -9.70 -7.01 9.25
C CYS A 13 -10.56 -6.36 10.34
N THR A 14 -10.04 -6.27 11.57
CA THR A 14 -10.71 -5.59 12.69
C THR A 14 -10.90 -4.10 12.40
N GLU A 15 -9.87 -3.42 11.90
CA GLU A 15 -9.95 -2.01 11.50
C GLU A 15 -11.02 -1.79 10.44
N GLU A 16 -11.01 -2.60 9.38
CA GLU A 16 -11.93 -2.43 8.25
C GLU A 16 -13.31 -3.07 8.50
N GLN A 17 -13.49 -3.70 9.66
CA GLN A 17 -14.72 -4.40 10.07
C GLN A 17 -15.21 -5.43 9.04
N ILE A 18 -14.28 -6.04 8.30
CA ILE A 18 -14.57 -7.05 7.28
C ILE A 18 -13.40 -8.02 7.11
N SER A 19 -13.69 -9.23 6.63
CA SER A 19 -12.65 -10.13 6.13
C SER A 19 -12.13 -9.65 4.77
N LEU A 20 -10.83 -9.33 4.70
CA LEU A 20 -10.18 -8.82 3.48
C LEU A 20 -9.59 -9.97 2.63
N GLN A 21 -10.48 -10.69 1.96
CA GLN A 21 -10.17 -11.86 1.11
C GLN A 21 -9.82 -11.53 -0.35
N ARG A 22 -9.99 -10.28 -0.78
CA ARG A 22 -9.64 -9.78 -2.11
C ARG A 22 -8.57 -8.70 -1.97
N GLY A 23 -7.84 -8.37 -3.02
CA GLY A 23 -6.87 -7.27 -2.93
C GLY A 23 -7.45 -5.90 -3.25
N MET A 24 -8.70 -5.79 -3.67
CA MET A 24 -9.33 -4.49 -3.89
C MET A 24 -10.79 -4.45 -3.43
N TYR A 25 -11.18 -3.30 -2.88
CA TYR A 25 -12.54 -3.01 -2.41
C TYR A 25 -12.90 -1.56 -2.74
N PHE A 26 -13.80 -1.39 -3.70
CA PHE A 26 -14.34 -0.10 -4.09
C PHE A 26 -15.38 0.38 -3.08
N ARG A 27 -15.13 1.53 -2.46
CA ARG A 27 -16.00 2.22 -1.49
C ARG A 27 -16.58 1.32 -0.42
N LEU A 28 -15.73 0.57 0.26
CA LEU A 28 -16.15 -0.23 1.40
C LEU A 28 -16.76 0.70 2.46
N ASN A 29 -18.01 0.43 2.87
CA ASN A 29 -18.77 1.24 3.83
C ASN A 29 -18.93 2.73 3.44
N ASN A 30 -18.89 3.06 2.14
CA ASN A 30 -19.08 4.41 1.58
C ASN A 30 -18.08 5.48 2.07
N LYS A 31 -16.94 5.11 2.69
CA LYS A 31 -15.96 6.08 3.20
C LYS A 31 -14.78 6.28 2.26
N TYR A 32 -14.17 5.18 1.84
CA TYR A 32 -12.99 5.15 0.98
C TYR A 32 -12.88 3.78 0.32
N SER A 33 -12.02 3.67 -0.68
CA SER A 33 -11.63 2.41 -1.30
C SER A 33 -10.38 1.83 -0.65
N ILE A 34 -10.12 0.53 -0.85
CA ILE A 34 -8.95 -0.15 -0.27
C ILE A 34 -8.22 -0.93 -1.36
N PHE A 35 -6.89 -0.82 -1.38
CA PHE A 35 -6.01 -1.78 -2.05
C PHE A 35 -5.10 -2.49 -1.05
N LEU A 36 -5.00 -3.80 -1.23
CA LEU A 36 -3.96 -4.65 -0.67
C LEU A 36 -2.94 -4.89 -1.77
N MET A 37 -1.73 -4.36 -1.57
CA MET A 37 -0.67 -4.38 -2.56
C MET A 37 0.54 -5.18 -2.09
N SER A 38 1.34 -5.66 -3.04
CA SER A 38 2.53 -6.46 -2.71
C SER A 38 3.57 -6.34 -3.82
N VAL A 39 4.69 -5.66 -3.54
CA VAL A 39 5.86 -5.59 -4.44
C VAL A 39 6.92 -6.67 -4.15
N ARG A 40 6.57 -7.68 -3.36
CA ARG A 40 7.47 -8.77 -2.98
C ARG A 40 7.85 -9.63 -4.19
N THR A 41 9.04 -10.21 -4.17
CA THR A 41 9.44 -11.25 -5.12
C THR A 41 8.40 -12.38 -5.14
N GLY A 42 7.91 -12.73 -6.34
CA GLY A 42 6.86 -13.76 -6.51
C GLY A 42 5.44 -13.29 -6.17
N ALA A 43 5.21 -11.99 -5.97
CA ALA A 43 3.86 -11.46 -5.87
C ALA A 43 3.06 -11.77 -7.15
N PRO A 44 1.74 -12.05 -7.04
CA PRO A 44 0.93 -12.45 -8.18
C PRO A 44 0.68 -11.30 -9.17
N TYR A 45 0.93 -10.06 -8.77
CA TYR A 45 0.66 -8.84 -9.55
C TYR A 45 1.89 -7.94 -9.53
N HIS A 46 2.07 -7.16 -10.59
CA HIS A 46 3.22 -6.27 -10.75
C HIS A 46 2.88 -4.86 -10.27
N ASP A 47 2.72 -4.73 -8.95
CA ASP A 47 2.63 -3.44 -8.29
C ASP A 47 4.02 -2.80 -8.22
N LEU A 48 4.09 -1.48 -8.29
CA LEU A 48 5.35 -0.75 -8.14
C LEU A 48 5.14 0.64 -7.54
N PHE A 49 6.19 1.11 -6.86
CA PHE A 49 6.30 2.48 -6.38
C PHE A 49 7.24 3.26 -7.29
N GLU A 50 6.82 4.47 -7.66
CA GLU A 50 7.57 5.45 -8.44
C GLU A 50 7.77 6.74 -7.65
N GLU A 51 8.68 7.60 -8.10
CA GLU A 51 8.96 8.91 -7.48
C GLU A 51 9.21 8.82 -5.97
N ASN A 52 10.01 7.83 -5.56
CA ASN A 52 10.27 7.48 -4.16
C ASN A 52 9.01 7.11 -3.38
N GLY A 53 8.03 6.49 -4.02
CA GLY A 53 6.80 6.05 -3.35
C GLY A 53 5.73 7.13 -3.21
N ARG A 54 5.88 8.27 -3.90
CA ARG A 54 4.78 9.23 -4.07
C ARG A 54 3.73 8.72 -5.05
N ILE A 55 4.16 7.90 -6.01
CA ILE A 55 3.30 7.30 -7.00
C ILE A 55 3.26 5.79 -6.76
N LEU A 56 2.05 5.24 -6.76
CA LEU A 56 1.79 3.81 -6.80
C LEU A 56 1.16 3.48 -8.14
N ILE A 57 1.75 2.53 -8.88
CA ILE A 57 1.08 1.86 -9.99
C ILE A 57 0.61 0.49 -9.50
N TYR A 58 -0.71 0.34 -9.40
CA TYR A 58 -1.36 -0.87 -8.92
C TYR A 58 -1.92 -1.67 -10.10
N GLU A 59 -1.65 -2.97 -10.16
CA GLU A 59 -2.23 -3.83 -11.19
C GLU A 59 -3.61 -4.33 -10.75
N GLY A 60 -4.56 -4.30 -11.68
CA GLY A 60 -5.89 -4.81 -11.44
C GLY A 60 -5.91 -6.30 -11.14
N HIS A 61 -7.09 -6.78 -10.77
CA HIS A 61 -7.25 -8.13 -10.28
C HIS A 61 -7.82 -9.07 -11.32
N ASP A 62 -7.40 -10.33 -11.24
CA ASP A 62 -7.93 -11.38 -12.10
C ASP A 62 -9.34 -11.80 -11.67
N ILE A 63 -10.05 -12.47 -12.56
CA ILE A 63 -11.28 -13.15 -12.16
C ILE A 63 -10.98 -14.18 -11.07
N PRO A 64 -11.86 -14.34 -10.06
CA PRO A 64 -11.67 -15.37 -9.05
C PRO A 64 -11.59 -16.76 -9.67
N LYS A 65 -10.69 -17.60 -9.17
CA LYS A 65 -10.65 -19.01 -9.55
C LYS A 65 -11.83 -19.74 -8.89
N THR A 66 -12.87 -20.00 -9.66
CA THR A 66 -14.02 -20.81 -9.24
C THR A 66 -13.86 -22.26 -9.72
N LYS A 67 -14.67 -23.18 -9.19
CA LYS A 67 -14.67 -24.58 -9.65
C LYS A 67 -15.04 -24.71 -11.14
N ASP A 68 -15.90 -23.81 -11.62
CA ASP A 68 -16.41 -23.83 -13.00
C ASP A 68 -15.43 -23.21 -14.00
N LEU A 69 -14.49 -22.40 -13.52
CA LEU A 69 -13.48 -21.78 -14.36
C LEU A 69 -12.36 -22.79 -14.68
N LYS A 70 -12.48 -23.44 -15.84
CA LYS A 70 -11.48 -24.42 -16.33
C LYS A 70 -10.15 -23.79 -16.74
N LYS A 71 -10.13 -22.49 -17.08
CA LYS A 71 -8.93 -21.78 -17.53
C LYS A 71 -8.20 -21.13 -16.35
N ASN A 72 -6.89 -20.96 -16.48
CA ASN A 72 -6.11 -20.22 -15.50
C ASN A 72 -6.49 -18.72 -15.55
N PRO A 73 -6.90 -18.07 -14.43
CA PRO A 73 -7.16 -16.63 -14.42
C PRO A 73 -5.99 -15.77 -14.91
N LYS A 74 -4.76 -16.28 -14.79
CA LYS A 74 -3.54 -15.61 -15.28
C LYS A 74 -3.38 -15.60 -16.81
N GLU A 75 -4.28 -16.23 -17.54
CA GLU A 75 -4.28 -16.30 -19.01
C GLU A 75 -5.43 -15.52 -19.65
N LEU A 76 -6.34 -14.95 -18.84
CA LEU A 76 -7.58 -14.32 -19.31
C LEU A 76 -7.54 -12.82 -19.10
N ASP A 77 -7.98 -12.02 -20.06
CA ASP A 77 -8.09 -10.56 -19.88
C ASP A 77 -8.86 -10.21 -18.59
N GLN A 78 -8.38 -9.21 -17.86
CA GLN A 78 -9.08 -8.71 -16.70
C GLN A 78 -10.39 -8.06 -17.17
N PRO A 79 -11.56 -8.49 -16.66
CA PRO A 79 -12.82 -7.99 -17.17
C PRO A 79 -13.22 -6.69 -16.47
N GLN A 80 -13.74 -5.75 -17.26
CA GLN A 80 -14.39 -4.55 -16.74
C GLN A 80 -15.79 -4.84 -16.21
N TYR A 81 -16.50 -5.78 -16.83
CA TYR A 81 -17.87 -6.17 -16.50
C TYR A 81 -17.94 -7.66 -16.17
N THR A 82 -18.82 -8.04 -15.25
CA THR A 82 -19.21 -9.43 -15.05
C THR A 82 -20.01 -9.92 -16.26
N GLU A 83 -20.24 -11.22 -16.39
CA GLU A 83 -21.08 -11.80 -17.45
C GLU A 83 -22.50 -11.18 -17.48
N ASN A 84 -23.07 -10.90 -16.30
CA ASN A 84 -24.38 -10.24 -16.18
C ASN A 84 -24.33 -8.69 -16.36
N GLY A 85 -23.26 -8.13 -16.92
CA GLY A 85 -23.14 -6.71 -17.25
C GLY A 85 -22.87 -5.74 -16.09
N LYS A 86 -22.72 -6.22 -14.85
CA LYS A 86 -22.36 -5.35 -13.70
C LYS A 86 -20.86 -5.03 -13.73
N LEU A 87 -20.46 -3.83 -13.29
CA LEU A 87 -19.03 -3.50 -13.16
C LEU A 87 -18.35 -4.42 -12.14
N THR A 88 -17.20 -4.96 -12.53
CA THR A 88 -16.27 -5.62 -11.60
C THR A 88 -15.60 -4.59 -10.69
N GLN A 89 -14.80 -5.05 -9.73
CA GLN A 89 -13.99 -4.11 -8.94
C GLN A 89 -13.06 -3.29 -9.85
N ASN A 90 -12.35 -3.94 -10.78
CA ASN A 90 -11.55 -3.24 -11.79
C ASN A 90 -12.38 -2.22 -12.56
N GLY A 91 -13.58 -2.60 -13.02
CA GLY A 91 -14.43 -1.69 -13.76
C GLY A 91 -14.90 -0.48 -12.97
N LYS A 92 -15.17 -0.64 -11.67
CA LYS A 92 -15.53 0.47 -10.78
C LYS A 92 -14.37 1.45 -10.60
N PHE A 93 -13.17 0.95 -10.30
CA PHE A 93 -11.97 1.79 -10.18
C PHE A 93 -11.61 2.46 -11.50
N TYR A 94 -11.69 1.73 -12.61
CA TYR A 94 -11.40 2.27 -13.93
C TYR A 94 -12.36 3.41 -14.28
N LYS A 95 -13.67 3.18 -14.09
CA LYS A 95 -14.67 4.23 -14.29
C LYS A 95 -14.39 5.45 -13.40
N ALA A 96 -14.09 5.26 -12.12
CA ALA A 96 -13.81 6.36 -11.19
C ALA A 96 -12.59 7.20 -11.63
N ALA A 97 -11.52 6.55 -12.08
CA ALA A 97 -10.34 7.25 -12.61
C ALA A 97 -10.66 8.04 -13.89
N ILE A 98 -11.41 7.46 -14.82
CA ILE A 98 -11.81 8.12 -16.07
C ILE A 98 -12.77 9.29 -15.79
N ASP A 99 -13.74 9.13 -14.88
CA ASP A 99 -14.64 10.20 -14.46
C ASP A 99 -13.84 11.38 -13.89
N TYR A 100 -12.83 11.11 -13.04
CA TYR A 100 -11.94 12.15 -12.52
C TYR A 100 -11.15 12.86 -13.63
N LYS A 101 -10.55 12.11 -14.56
CA LYS A 101 -9.81 12.69 -15.71
C LYS A 101 -10.67 13.57 -16.61
N ASN A 102 -11.96 13.26 -16.70
CA ASN A 102 -12.93 14.04 -17.46
C ASN A 102 -13.57 15.18 -16.64
N ASN A 103 -13.06 15.45 -15.43
CA ASN A 103 -13.58 16.47 -14.51
C ASN A 103 -15.05 16.26 -14.12
N LEU A 104 -15.52 15.01 -14.13
CA LEU A 104 -16.91 14.67 -13.76
C LEU A 104 -17.08 14.44 -12.25
N ASN A 105 -16.02 14.02 -11.57
CA ASN A 105 -16.01 13.71 -10.13
C ASN A 105 -14.64 14.04 -9.52
N GLU A 106 -14.60 14.20 -8.20
CA GLU A 106 -13.35 14.19 -7.42
C GLU A 106 -12.65 12.82 -7.49
N PRO A 107 -11.32 12.75 -7.30
CA PRO A 107 -10.59 11.49 -7.40
C PRO A 107 -10.98 10.54 -6.27
N GLU A 108 -11.06 9.24 -6.58
CA GLU A 108 -11.34 8.22 -5.58
C GLU A 108 -10.20 8.14 -4.56
N VAL A 109 -10.54 8.21 -3.27
CA VAL A 109 -9.58 8.08 -2.18
C VAL A 109 -9.41 6.60 -1.82
N VAL A 110 -8.16 6.12 -1.85
CA VAL A 110 -7.81 4.72 -1.65
C VAL A 110 -6.84 4.57 -0.48
N LYS A 111 -7.22 3.78 0.52
CA LYS A 111 -6.36 3.34 1.63
C LYS A 111 -5.50 2.16 1.17
N ILE A 112 -4.19 2.26 1.40
CA ILE A 112 -3.23 1.25 0.92
C ILE A 112 -2.63 0.46 2.09
N TYR A 113 -2.72 -0.86 1.99
CA TYR A 113 -1.99 -1.81 2.85
C TYR A 113 -0.95 -2.57 2.02
N GLU A 114 0.30 -2.51 2.44
CA GLU A 114 1.43 -3.18 1.79
C GLU A 114 1.77 -4.49 2.50
N LYS A 115 1.84 -5.59 1.73
CA LYS A 115 2.24 -6.88 2.28
C LYS A 115 3.76 -6.95 2.45
N ILE A 116 4.23 -7.13 3.68
CA ILE A 116 5.66 -7.28 4.02
C ILE A 116 6.08 -8.75 3.98
N LYS A 117 5.26 -9.62 4.59
CA LYS A 117 5.40 -11.07 4.57
C LYS A 117 4.04 -11.71 4.84
N ASP A 118 3.97 -13.03 4.83
CA ASP A 118 2.70 -13.71 5.12
C ASP A 118 2.23 -13.39 6.54
N GLY A 119 0.97 -12.98 6.63
CA GLY A 119 0.32 -12.52 7.86
C GLY A 119 0.71 -11.10 8.33
N ILE A 120 1.72 -10.46 7.75
CA ILE A 120 2.25 -9.16 8.21
C ILE A 120 2.14 -8.10 7.10
N TRP A 121 1.45 -7.02 7.45
CA TRP A 121 1.17 -5.89 6.59
C TRP A 121 1.72 -4.60 7.18
N SER A 122 1.88 -3.59 6.34
CA SER A 122 2.21 -2.23 6.72
C SER A 122 1.12 -1.30 6.21
N TYR A 123 0.65 -0.37 7.04
CA TYR A 123 -0.25 0.69 6.59
C TYR A 123 0.55 1.77 5.85
N THR A 124 0.24 1.98 4.56
CA THR A 124 1.00 2.87 3.68
C THR A 124 0.35 4.25 3.53
N GLY A 125 -0.89 4.44 3.99
CA GLY A 125 -1.57 5.73 3.92
C GLY A 125 -2.69 5.78 2.89
N PHE A 126 -3.22 6.99 2.70
CA PHE A 126 -4.26 7.29 1.72
C PHE A 126 -3.67 7.90 0.46
N PHE A 127 -4.22 7.53 -0.69
CA PHE A 127 -3.81 7.96 -2.01
C PHE A 127 -5.04 8.40 -2.81
N LYS A 128 -4.85 9.28 -3.80
CA LYS A 128 -5.85 9.65 -4.80
C LYS A 128 -5.63 8.80 -6.04
N LEU A 129 -6.69 8.19 -6.56
CA LEU A 129 -6.68 7.54 -7.87
C LEU A 129 -6.77 8.60 -8.97
N VAL A 130 -5.67 8.80 -9.70
CA VAL A 130 -5.53 9.91 -10.66
C VAL A 130 -5.57 9.45 -12.12
N ASP A 131 -5.25 8.18 -12.40
CA ASP A 131 -5.33 7.62 -13.75
C ASP A 131 -5.62 6.11 -13.74
N ALA A 132 -6.14 5.61 -14.85
CA ALA A 132 -6.24 4.19 -15.13
C ALA A 132 -6.13 3.90 -16.63
N TRP A 133 -5.48 2.78 -16.98
CA TRP A 133 -5.39 2.29 -18.35
C TRP A 133 -5.43 0.77 -18.38
N THR A 134 -5.62 0.20 -19.57
CA THR A 134 -5.40 -1.22 -19.83
C THR A 134 -4.07 -1.41 -20.52
N GLN A 135 -3.29 -2.40 -20.10
CA GLN A 135 -1.98 -2.71 -20.66
C GLN A 135 -1.91 -4.18 -21.07
N LYS A 136 -1.33 -4.46 -22.24
CA LYS A 136 -0.98 -5.83 -22.61
C LYS A 136 0.17 -6.31 -21.74
N SER A 137 -0.05 -7.42 -21.03
CA SER A 137 0.93 -8.13 -20.22
C SER A 137 0.94 -9.58 -20.67
N ASN A 138 2.03 -10.02 -21.30
CA ASN A 138 2.10 -11.29 -22.02
C ASN A 138 0.96 -11.42 -23.05
N LYS A 139 0.13 -12.48 -22.94
CA LYS A 139 -0.97 -12.78 -23.87
C LYS A 139 -2.33 -12.23 -23.40
N ARG A 140 -2.36 -11.35 -22.39
CA ARG A 140 -3.60 -10.84 -21.82
C ARG A 140 -3.55 -9.34 -21.56
N SER A 141 -4.72 -8.73 -21.39
CA SER A 141 -4.90 -7.34 -20.98
C SER A 141 -5.13 -7.26 -19.47
N VAL A 142 -4.42 -6.37 -18.79
CA VAL A 142 -4.58 -6.09 -17.36
C VAL A 142 -4.90 -4.61 -17.14
N PHE A 143 -5.63 -4.28 -16.08
CA PHE A 143 -5.79 -2.90 -15.65
C PHE A 143 -4.56 -2.42 -14.91
N LYS A 144 -4.25 -1.14 -15.05
CA LYS A 144 -3.28 -0.42 -14.25
C LYS A 144 -3.95 0.83 -13.69
N PHE A 145 -3.67 1.11 -12.42
CA PHE A 145 -4.22 2.24 -11.69
C PHE A 145 -3.06 3.08 -11.16
N LYS A 146 -3.00 4.36 -11.51
CA LYS A 146 -2.01 5.31 -10.99
C LYS A 146 -2.60 6.03 -9.80
N LEU A 147 -1.92 5.96 -8.68
CA LEU A 147 -2.30 6.63 -7.45
C LEU A 147 -1.20 7.55 -6.96
N GLU A 148 -1.59 8.69 -6.42
CA GLU A 148 -0.70 9.69 -5.84
C GLU A 148 -0.98 9.84 -4.35
N ILE A 149 0.07 9.88 -3.52
CA ILE A 149 -0.08 9.97 -2.06
C ILE A 149 -0.83 11.25 -1.67
N ILE A 150 -1.74 11.12 -0.70
CA ILE A 150 -2.33 12.29 -0.05
C ILE A 150 -1.37 12.68 1.07
N ASP A 151 -0.64 13.76 0.86
CA ASP A 151 0.15 14.37 1.93
C ASP A 151 -0.82 14.80 3.05
N GLU A 152 -0.72 14.17 4.23
CA GLU A 152 -1.34 14.75 5.42
C GLU A 152 -0.63 16.09 5.71
N PRO A 153 -1.38 17.18 5.95
CA PRO A 153 -0.78 18.45 6.36
C PRO A 153 -0.17 18.26 7.76
N THR A 154 1.07 17.78 7.80
CA THR A 154 1.90 18.00 8.98
C THR A 154 2.07 19.50 9.13
N ASN A 155 1.81 20.01 10.33
CA ASN A 155 1.72 21.43 10.69
C ASN A 155 3.08 22.18 10.61
N SER A 156 3.89 21.93 9.57
CA SER A 156 5.13 22.63 9.29
C SER A 156 5.01 23.33 7.94
N LYS A 157 4.57 24.59 7.98
CA LYS A 157 4.43 25.48 6.82
C LYS A 157 5.77 25.93 6.19
N THR A 158 6.88 25.26 6.50
CA THR A 158 8.19 25.73 6.05
C THR A 158 9.01 24.56 5.55
N LEU A 159 9.06 24.39 4.22
CA LEU A 159 10.23 23.99 3.40
C LEU A 159 9.74 23.66 1.98
N LYS A 160 9.38 24.71 1.23
CA LYS A 160 9.30 24.66 -0.23
C LYS A 160 10.72 24.77 -0.80
N LYS A 161 11.35 23.62 -1.05
CA LYS A 161 12.27 23.31 -2.17
C LYS A 161 13.18 22.15 -1.74
N GLU A 162 13.21 21.12 -2.58
CA GLU A 162 14.19 20.04 -2.61
C GLU A 162 14.31 19.22 -1.33
N ILE A 163 13.68 18.03 -1.31
CA ILE A 163 14.34 16.78 -0.91
C ILE A 163 13.51 15.62 -1.46
N ILE A 164 14.17 14.86 -2.33
CA ILE A 164 13.75 13.62 -2.99
C ILE A 164 13.83 12.46 -1.97
N HIS A 165 13.39 12.67 -0.73
CA HIS A 165 13.27 11.59 0.26
C HIS A 165 11.85 11.57 0.74
N SER A 166 11.10 10.55 0.34
CA SER A 166 9.83 10.27 0.98
C SER A 166 10.09 9.70 2.38
N ARG A 167 9.11 9.86 3.28
CA ARG A 167 9.04 9.04 4.50
C ARG A 167 8.81 7.56 4.20
N LEU A 168 8.63 7.18 2.92
CA LEU A 168 8.37 5.81 2.52
C LEU A 168 9.65 4.98 2.65
N ILE A 169 9.57 4.01 3.56
CA ILE A 169 10.59 2.98 3.71
C ILE A 169 10.31 1.95 2.61
N PRO A 170 11.24 1.71 1.66
CA PRO A 170 11.02 0.74 0.60
C PRO A 170 10.73 -0.66 1.17
N THR A 171 9.90 -1.44 0.49
CA THR A 171 9.51 -2.79 0.92
C THR A 171 10.72 -3.68 1.21
N ILE A 172 11.76 -3.60 0.37
CA ILE A 172 12.99 -4.38 0.57
C ILE A 172 13.68 -4.01 1.88
N VAL A 173 13.67 -2.73 2.26
CA VAL A 173 14.21 -2.23 3.52
C VAL A 173 13.34 -2.71 4.68
N LYS A 174 12.01 -2.56 4.60
CA LYS A 174 11.07 -3.07 5.61
C LYS A 174 11.28 -4.56 5.87
N ARG A 175 11.45 -5.35 4.81
CA ARG A 175 11.65 -6.80 4.89
C ARG A 175 13.00 -7.16 5.52
N HIS A 176 14.08 -6.52 5.08
CA HIS A 176 15.41 -6.70 5.67
C HIS A 176 15.39 -6.34 7.16
N VAL A 177 14.84 -5.18 7.53
CA VAL A 177 14.72 -4.75 8.93
C VAL A 177 13.91 -5.77 9.74
N TRP A 178 12.79 -6.26 9.20
CA TRP A 178 12.00 -7.29 9.86
C TRP A 178 12.79 -8.58 10.13
N GLU A 179 13.54 -9.05 9.14
CA GLU A 179 14.39 -10.25 9.25
C GLU A 179 15.53 -10.03 10.25
N ARG A 180 16.27 -8.91 10.15
CA ARG A 180 17.37 -8.53 11.03
C ARG A 180 16.91 -8.43 12.48
N ASP A 181 15.80 -7.73 12.71
CA ASP A 181 15.25 -7.46 14.04
C ASP A 181 14.37 -8.61 14.54
N LYS A 182 14.28 -9.73 13.80
CA LYS A 182 13.54 -10.96 14.17
C LYS A 182 12.06 -10.70 14.50
N GLY A 183 11.45 -9.67 13.92
CA GLY A 183 10.08 -9.26 14.23
C GLY A 183 9.86 -8.89 15.70
N GLN A 184 10.84 -8.27 16.35
CA GLN A 184 10.76 -7.82 17.74
C GLN A 184 11.38 -6.42 17.90
N CYS A 185 10.94 -5.70 18.92
CA CYS A 185 11.51 -4.42 19.31
C CYS A 185 12.98 -4.59 19.67
N VAL A 186 13.87 -3.83 19.04
CA VAL A 186 15.32 -3.94 19.30
C VAL A 186 15.72 -3.45 20.69
N GLN A 187 14.88 -2.63 21.33
CA GLN A 187 15.15 -2.06 22.65
C GLN A 187 14.68 -2.95 23.80
N CYS A 188 13.55 -3.66 23.65
CA CYS A 188 12.95 -4.41 24.76
C CYS A 188 12.48 -5.83 24.42
N GLY A 189 12.62 -6.27 23.17
CA GLY A 189 12.22 -7.61 22.72
C GLY A 189 10.71 -7.84 22.56
N ASN A 190 9.85 -6.84 22.84
CA ASN A 190 8.41 -6.97 22.63
C ASN A 190 8.10 -7.25 21.14
N LYS A 191 7.11 -8.10 20.86
CA LYS A 191 6.72 -8.54 19.51
C LYS A 191 5.41 -7.93 19.01
N THR A 192 4.75 -7.11 19.84
CA THR A 192 3.46 -6.50 19.54
C THR A 192 3.57 -5.00 19.33
N ASN A 193 2.61 -4.44 18.57
CA ASN A 193 2.53 -3.00 18.24
C ASN A 193 3.88 -2.46 17.78
N LEU A 194 4.45 -3.10 16.76
CA LEU A 194 5.74 -2.75 16.19
C LEU A 194 5.58 -1.70 15.10
N HIS A 195 6.57 -0.83 15.01
CA HIS A 195 6.64 0.24 14.02
C HIS A 195 8.05 0.24 13.43
N PHE A 196 8.15 0.56 12.14
CA PHE A 196 9.43 0.92 11.54
C PHE A 196 9.76 2.35 11.97
N ASP A 197 10.84 2.51 12.73
CA ASP A 197 11.33 3.79 13.22
C ASP A 197 12.70 4.11 12.63
N HIS A 198 12.98 5.40 12.42
CA HIS A 198 14.28 5.85 11.94
C HIS A 198 15.23 6.13 13.10
N ASN A 199 16.44 5.56 13.09
CA ASN A 199 17.50 5.86 14.07
C ASN A 199 17.83 7.36 14.07
N ILE A 200 18.19 7.89 12.90
CA ILE A 200 18.24 9.33 12.64
C ILE A 200 16.87 9.73 12.11
N PRO A 201 16.10 10.59 12.80
CA PRO A 201 14.78 11.01 12.35
C PRO A 201 14.81 11.54 10.92
N PHE A 202 13.76 11.24 10.15
CA PHE A 202 13.60 11.76 8.79
C PHE A 202 13.70 13.30 8.75
N SER A 203 13.13 14.01 9.73
CA SER A 203 13.22 15.47 9.86
C SER A 203 14.65 16.00 10.05
N LYS A 204 15.59 15.13 10.43
CA LYS A 204 17.02 15.43 10.62
C LYS A 204 17.87 14.86 9.48
N GLY A 205 17.27 14.54 8.33
CA GLY A 205 17.95 14.01 7.15
C GLY A 205 18.17 12.49 7.18
N GLY A 206 17.47 11.77 8.07
CA GLY A 206 17.53 10.31 8.14
C GLY A 206 17.11 9.62 6.85
N SER A 207 17.94 8.70 6.36
CA SER A 207 17.66 7.92 5.16
C SER A 207 16.55 6.88 5.39
N SER A 208 15.56 6.83 4.50
CA SER A 208 14.53 5.77 4.46
C SER A 208 14.96 4.56 3.61
N ILE A 209 16.01 4.70 2.79
CA ILE A 209 16.40 3.72 1.77
C ILE A 209 17.43 2.69 2.27
N THR A 210 17.94 2.83 3.49
CA THR A 210 18.90 1.89 4.06
C THR A 210 18.36 1.24 5.33
N ALA A 211 18.50 -0.09 5.43
CA ALA A 211 18.10 -0.80 6.65
C ALA A 211 18.91 -0.36 7.87
N LYS A 212 20.13 0.18 7.69
CA LYS A 212 20.98 0.67 8.79
C LYS A 212 20.35 1.82 9.58
N ASN A 213 19.56 2.66 8.92
CA ASN A 213 18.89 3.79 9.58
C ASN A 213 17.47 3.46 10.04
N ILE A 214 16.99 2.23 9.86
CA ILE A 214 15.64 1.82 10.23
C ILE A 214 15.72 0.70 11.27
N GLN A 215 14.82 0.70 12.25
CA GLN A 215 14.70 -0.30 13.31
C GLN A 215 13.24 -0.64 13.62
N LEU A 216 13.01 -1.79 14.24
CA LEU A 216 11.71 -2.11 14.85
C LEU A 216 11.66 -1.63 16.29
N LEU A 217 10.67 -0.79 16.60
CA LEU A 217 10.33 -0.39 17.96
C LEU A 217 8.88 -0.74 18.29
N CYS A 218 8.60 -1.16 19.52
CA CYS A 218 7.24 -1.22 20.01
C CYS A 218 6.72 0.18 20.33
N ALA A 219 5.40 0.38 20.35
CA ALA A 219 4.77 1.67 20.62
C ALA A 219 5.34 2.39 21.85
N LYS A 220 5.58 1.68 22.97
CA LYS A 220 6.16 2.24 24.19
C LYS A 220 7.57 2.79 23.96
N CYS A 221 8.47 1.98 23.39
CA CYS A 221 9.85 2.39 23.13
C CYS A 221 9.93 3.50 22.07
N ASN A 222 9.07 3.45 21.04
CA ASN A 222 8.99 4.48 20.01
C ASN A 222 8.60 5.84 20.60
N LEU A 223 7.54 5.87 21.43
CA LEU A 223 7.11 7.07 22.14
C LEU A 223 8.18 7.61 23.08
N SER A 224 8.92 6.73 23.79
CA SER A 224 10.03 7.14 24.66
C SER A 224 11.22 7.72 23.90
N LYS A 225 11.51 7.20 22.69
CA LYS A 225 12.58 7.72 21.82
C LYS A 225 12.24 9.09 21.26
N HIS A 226 11.00 9.31 20.82
CA HIS A 226 10.58 10.55 20.17
C HIS A 226 11.52 10.90 18.99
N ASP A 227 12.00 12.15 18.90
CA ASP A 227 12.95 12.62 17.88
C ASP A 227 14.42 12.52 18.32
N LYS A 228 14.71 11.79 19.41
CA LYS A 228 16.08 11.58 19.87
C LYS A 228 16.80 10.62 18.93
N ILE A 229 18.09 10.90 18.70
CA ILE A 229 19.01 9.98 18.03
C ILE A 229 19.53 9.06 19.12
N ILE A 230 19.39 7.74 18.92
CA ILE A 230 19.85 6.69 19.85
C ILE A 230 20.77 5.77 19.06
#